data_AF-A0A6J5A6W7-F1
#
_entry.id   AF-A0A6J5A6W7-F1
#
_cell.length_a   1.000
_cell.length_b   1.000
_cell.length_c   1.000
_cell.angle_alpha   90.00
_cell.angle_beta   90.00
_cell.angle_gamma   90.00
#
_symmetry.space_group_name_H-M   'P 1'
#
loop_
_entity.id
_entity.type
_entity.pdbx_description
1 polymer ?
#
loop_
_entity_poly.entity_id
_entity_poly.type
_entity_poly.pdbx_seq_one_letter_code
_entity_poly.pdbx_strand_id
1 'polypeptide(L)'
;MLKKTISDAAMALGRMTYMLELARGSSHIASTRKPETLTGAIAEVLEGFCKLHGVSGLCVFREVLAQDVERRGNLGAASAVRSFSQEEWTKRTSTS
;
A
#
# COMPACT_ATOMS: atom_id res chain seq x y z
N MET A 1 -18.44 -10.83 7.63
CA MET A 1 -16.99 -10.93 7.31
C MET A 1 -16.25 -10.12 8.36
N LEU A 2 -15.57 -10.77 9.32
CA LEU A 2 -14.81 -10.06 10.36
C LEU A 2 -13.73 -9.22 9.66
N LYS A 3 -13.88 -7.89 9.64
CA LYS A 3 -12.72 -7.02 9.41
C LYS A 3 -11.83 -7.26 10.61
N LYS A 4 -10.79 -8.09 10.47
CA LYS A 4 -9.76 -8.25 11.48
C LYS A 4 -9.08 -6.88 11.58
N THR A 5 -9.54 -6.06 12.51
CA THR A 5 -8.99 -4.73 12.75
C THR A 5 -7.54 -4.92 13.15
N ILE A 6 -6.61 -4.35 12.38
CA ILE A 6 -5.19 -4.36 12.73
C ILE A 6 -5.07 -3.56 14.03
N SER A 7 -4.41 -4.11 15.05
CA SER A 7 -4.28 -3.41 16.32
C SER A 7 -3.42 -2.16 16.18
N ASP A 8 -3.71 -1.13 16.98
CA ASP A 8 -2.93 0.12 16.97
C ASP A 8 -1.45 -0.13 17.28
N ALA A 9 -1.15 -1.12 18.14
CA ALA A 9 0.22 -1.54 18.43
C ALA A 9 0.92 -2.12 17.19
N ALA A 10 0.24 -2.96 16.40
CA ALA A 10 0.79 -3.49 15.16
C ALA A 10 1.00 -2.38 14.12
N MET A 11 0.10 -1.40 14.05
CA MET A 11 0.24 -0.22 13.20
C MET A 11 1.43 0.65 13.61
N ALA A 12 1.58 0.92 14.91
CA ALA A 12 2.71 1.70 15.44
C ALA A 12 4.04 0.99 15.18
N LEU A 13 4.10 -0.32 15.42
CA LEU A 13 5.29 -1.12 15.08
C LEU A 13 5.56 -1.08 13.57
N GLY A 14 4.54 -1.28 12.73
CA GLY A 14 4.69 -1.21 11.27
C GLY A 14 5.20 0.15 10.76
N ARG A 15 4.77 1.25 11.38
CA ARG A 15 5.28 2.60 11.10
C ARG A 15 6.78 2.73 11.39
N MET A 16 7.22 2.15 12.50
CA MET A 16 8.63 2.18 12.90
C MET A 16 9.48 1.26 12.01
N THR A 17 9.00 0.05 11.74
CA THR A 17 9.73 -0.97 10.97
C THR A 17 9.87 -0.61 9.50
N TYR A 18 8.85 0.01 8.89
CA TYR A 18 8.80 0.24 7.43
C TYR A 18 8.86 1.72 7.06
N MET A 19 9.46 2.56 7.92
CA MET A 19 9.42 4.02 7.80
C MET A 19 9.92 4.51 6.43
N LEU A 20 11.00 3.92 5.91
CA LEU A 20 11.59 4.33 4.63
C LEU A 20 10.67 3.99 3.45
N GLU A 21 10.14 2.77 3.42
CA GLU A 21 9.25 2.26 2.38
C GLU A 21 7.92 3.03 2.37
N LEU A 22 7.40 3.38 3.55
CA LEU A 22 6.20 4.20 3.70
C LEU A 22 6.43 5.62 3.18
N ALA A 23 7.56 6.24 3.51
CA ALA A 23 7.90 7.57 3.01
C ALA A 23 8.02 7.59 1.48
N ARG A 24 8.71 6.60 0.91
CA ARG A 24 8.88 6.44 -0.55
C ARG A 24 7.54 6.16 -1.24
N GLY A 25 6.79 5.20 -0.73
CA GLY A 25 5.51 4.78 -1.31
C GLY A 25 4.45 5.87 -1.25
N SER A 26 4.31 6.53 -0.11
CA SER A 26 3.35 7.64 0.03
C SER A 26 3.69 8.82 -0.87
N SER A 27 4.99 9.12 -1.05
CA SER A 27 5.43 10.15 -1.98
C SER A 27 5.15 9.79 -3.44
N HIS A 28 5.44 8.56 -3.85
CA HIS A 28 5.21 8.07 -5.22
C HIS A 28 3.72 8.06 -5.58
N ILE A 29 2.88 7.59 -4.66
CA ILE A 29 1.43 7.56 -4.85
C ILE A 29 0.87 8.99 -4.88
N ALA A 30 1.31 9.87 -3.98
CA ALA A 30 0.83 11.25 -3.93
C ALA A 30 1.25 12.09 -5.15
N SER A 31 2.42 11.81 -5.74
CA SER A 31 2.87 12.49 -6.97
C SER A 31 2.18 11.95 -8.24
N THR A 32 1.56 10.78 -8.17
CA THR A 32 0.85 10.16 -9.29
C THR A 32 -0.52 10.82 -9.50
N ARG A 33 -0.56 11.86 -10.35
CA ARG A 33 -1.77 12.65 -10.63
C ARG A 33 -2.76 12.00 -11.59
N LYS A 34 -2.32 11.01 -12.39
CA LYS A 34 -3.18 10.34 -13.38
C LYS A 34 -3.83 9.09 -12.76
N PRO A 35 -5.17 8.99 -12.77
CA PRO A 35 -5.88 7.80 -12.28
C PRO A 35 -5.43 6.51 -12.97
N GLU A 36 -5.13 6.59 -14.26
CA GLU A 36 -4.67 5.47 -15.11
C GLU A 36 -3.36 4.83 -14.60
N THR A 37 -2.47 5.62 -14.01
CA THR A 37 -1.17 5.15 -13.53
C THR A 37 -1.15 4.89 -12.02
N LEU A 38 -2.22 5.25 -11.29
CA LEU A 38 -2.30 5.11 -9.84
C LEU A 38 -2.23 3.64 -9.41
N THR A 39 -2.98 2.76 -10.09
CA THR A 39 -2.92 1.31 -9.86
C THR A 39 -1.54 0.74 -10.20
N GLY A 40 -0.81 1.34 -11.15
CA GLY A 40 0.61 1.04 -11.42
C GLY A 40 1.49 1.36 -10.23
N ALA A 41 1.45 2.61 -9.78
CA ALA A 41 2.26 3.09 -8.65
C ALA A 41 1.98 2.31 -7.35
N ILE A 42 0.72 1.98 -7.06
CA ILE A 42 0.36 1.16 -5.89
C ILE A 42 0.97 -0.24 -6.02
N ALA A 43 0.85 -0.89 -7.19
CA ALA A 43 1.43 -2.21 -7.42
C ALA A 43 2.95 -2.22 -7.22
N GLU A 44 3.66 -1.24 -7.79
CA GLU A 44 5.12 -1.11 -7.65
C GLU A 44 5.54 -0.97 -6.18
N VAL A 45 4.82 -0.16 -5.40
CA VAL A 45 5.12 0.05 -3.97
C VAL A 45 4.91 -1.24 -3.17
N LEU A 46 3.79 -1.93 -3.39
CA LEU A 46 3.49 -3.17 -2.69
C LEU A 46 4.42 -4.31 -3.12
N GLU A 47 4.83 -4.34 -4.38
CA GLU A 47 5.80 -5.31 -4.89
C GLU A 47 7.21 -5.07 -4.35
N GLY A 48 7.67 -3.82 -4.35
CA GLY A 48 8.93 -3.46 -3.72
C GLY A 48 8.96 -3.88 -2.24
N PHE A 49 7.86 -3.66 -1.52
CA PHE A 49 7.72 -4.11 -0.14
C PHE A 49 7.84 -5.64 -0.01
N CYS A 50 7.04 -6.39 -0.78
CA CYS A 50 7.03 -7.86 -0.72
C CYS A 50 8.39 -8.47 -1.08
N LYS A 51 9.13 -7.88 -2.03
CA LYS A 51 10.48 -8.34 -2.39
C LYS A 51 11.49 -8.18 -1.25
N LEU A 52 11.33 -7.16 -0.41
CA LEU A 52 12.26 -6.86 0.69
C LEU A 52 11.87 -7.55 2.00
N HIS A 53 10.57 -7.59 2.32
CA HIS A 53 10.06 -7.96 3.65
C HIS A 53 9.18 -9.22 3.63
N GLY A 54 8.87 -9.75 2.44
CA GLY A 54 7.90 -10.82 2.27
C GLY A 54 6.45 -10.37 2.48
N VAL A 55 5.51 -11.32 2.42
CA VAL A 55 4.07 -11.05 2.54
C VAL A 55 3.60 -10.87 3.99
N SER A 56 4.41 -11.26 4.97
CA SER A 56 4.07 -11.34 6.40
C SER A 56 3.66 -9.99 7.02
N GLY A 57 4.14 -8.88 6.46
CA GLY A 57 3.83 -7.52 6.92
C GLY A 57 2.89 -6.74 6.00
N LEU A 58 2.46 -7.32 4.87
CA LEU A 58 1.81 -6.58 3.80
C LEU A 58 0.49 -5.92 4.24
N CYS A 59 -0.31 -6.61 5.06
CA CYS A 59 -1.57 -6.04 5.57
C CYS A 59 -1.34 -4.79 6.42
N VAL A 60 -0.34 -4.84 7.31
CA VAL A 60 0.02 -3.70 8.17
C VAL A 60 0.59 -2.57 7.32
N PHE A 61 1.56 -2.88 6.46
CA PHE A 61 2.19 -1.90 5.58
C PHE A 61 1.15 -1.16 4.71
N ARG A 62 0.23 -1.91 4.09
CA ARG A 62 -0.81 -1.37 3.22
C ARG A 62 -1.76 -0.42 3.96
N GLU A 63 -2.18 -0.76 5.18
CA GLU A 63 -3.04 0.11 5.97
C GLU A 63 -2.30 1.37 6.44
N VAL A 64 -1.04 1.23 6.87
CA VAL A 64 -0.21 2.36 7.29
C VAL A 64 0.03 3.32 6.12
N LEU A 65 0.32 2.79 4.93
CA LEU A 65 0.50 3.52 3.70
C LEU A 65 -0.79 4.28 3.30
N ALA A 66 -1.94 3.63 3.39
CA ALA A 66 -3.23 4.26 3.11
C ALA A 66 -3.47 5.46 4.04
N GLN A 67 -3.19 5.33 5.34
CA GLN A 67 -3.30 6.42 6.30
C GLN A 67 -2.35 7.58 5.98
N ASP A 68 -1.13 7.29 5.49
CA ASP A 68 -0.17 8.33 5.12
C ASP A 68 -0.59 9.08 3.84
N VAL A 69 -1.17 8.37 2.88
CA VAL A 69 -1.73 8.96 1.64
C VAL A 69 -2.99 9.78 1.95
N GLU A 70 -3.85 9.30 2.84
CA GLU A 70 -5.03 9.99 3.33
C GLU A 70 -4.66 11.30 4.05
N ARG A 71 -3.65 11.27 4.92
CA ARG A 71 -3.12 12.48 5.59
C ARG A 71 -2.55 13.52 4.63
N ARG A 72 -2.12 13.11 3.43
CA ARG A 72 -1.68 14.02 2.35
C ARG A 72 -2.85 14.58 1.53
N GLY A 73 -4.10 14.27 1.89
CA GLY A 73 -5.31 14.80 1.25
C GLY A 73 -5.83 13.97 0.07
N ASN A 74 -5.25 12.79 -0.21
CA ASN A 74 -5.67 11.97 -1.36
C ASN A 74 -6.50 10.75 -0.92
N LEU A 75 -7.77 11.02 -0.56
CA LEU A 75 -8.73 10.00 -0.12
C LEU A 75 -8.98 8.91 -1.17
N GLY A 76 -9.01 9.29 -2.46
CA GLY A 76 -9.20 8.34 -3.56
C GLY A 76 -8.07 7.33 -3.65
N ALA A 77 -6.81 7.80 -3.57
CA ALA A 77 -5.65 6.93 -3.56
C ALA A 77 -5.56 6.08 -2.29
N ALA A 78 -5.92 6.62 -1.12
CA ALA A 78 -5.97 5.84 0.12
C ALA A 78 -6.99 4.69 0.03
N SER A 79 -8.17 4.95 -0.52
CA SER A 79 -9.18 3.92 -0.78
C SER A 79 -8.69 2.85 -1.77
N ALA A 80 -8.01 3.27 -2.83
CA ALA A 80 -7.40 2.37 -3.81
C ALA A 80 -6.33 1.48 -3.16
N VAL A 81 -5.46 2.02 -2.30
CA VAL A 81 -4.45 1.24 -1.55
C VAL A 81 -5.12 0.19 -0.65
N ARG A 82 -6.19 0.55 0.07
CA ARG A 82 -6.91 -0.39 0.96
C ARG A 82 -7.62 -1.50 0.18
N SER A 83 -8.18 -1.15 -0.98
CA SER A 83 -8.96 -2.05 -1.82
C SER A 83 -8.09 -2.90 -2.76
N PHE A 84 -6.80 -2.57 -2.90
CA PHE A 84 -5.88 -3.25 -3.80
C PHE A 84 -5.79 -4.73 -3.46
N SER A 85 -6.46 -5.58 -4.26
CA SER A 85 -6.53 -7.01 -4.04
C SER A 85 -5.49 -7.75 -4.89
N GLN A 86 -5.10 -8.95 -4.46
CA GLN A 86 -4.22 -9.82 -5.24
C GLN A 86 -4.85 -10.29 -6.58
N GLU A 87 -6.15 -10.16 -6.78
CA GLU A 87 -6.80 -10.51 -8.05
C GLU A 87 -6.43 -9.56 -9.20
N GLU A 88 -6.07 -8.30 -8.90
CA GLU A 88 -5.47 -7.38 -9.87
C GLU A 88 -3.98 -7.63 -10.09
N TRP A 89 -3.30 -8.24 -9.10
CA TRP A 89 -1.90 -8.60 -9.17
C TRP A 89 -1.66 -9.76 -10.15
N THR A 90 -2.49 -10.81 -10.10
CA THR A 90 -2.35 -11.99 -10.97
C THR A 90 -2.65 -11.70 -12.44
N LYS A 91 -3.57 -10.77 -12.73
CA LYS A 91 -3.88 -10.37 -14.11
C LYS A 91 -2.73 -9.66 -14.83
N ARG A 92 -1.81 -9.01 -14.10
CA ARG A 92 -0.64 -8.35 -14.69
C ARG A 92 0.55 -9.29 -14.91
N THR A 93 0.68 -10.34 -14.10
CA THR A 93 1.79 -11.31 -14.22
C THR A 93 1.51 -12.48 -15.16
N SER A 94 0.25 -12.67 -15.60
CA SER A 94 -0.15 -13.73 -16.53
C SER A 94 -0.13 -13.34 -18.02
N THR A 95 0.36 -12.15 -18.37
CA THR A 95 0.51 -11.71 -19.77
C THR A 95 1.97 -11.43 -20.14
N SER A 96 2.90 -12.24 -19.64
CA SER A 96 4.28 -12.31 -20.13
C SER A 96 4.65 -13.74 -20.50
#